data_AF-A0A5J5IP92-F1
#
_entry.id   AF-A0A5J5IP92-F1
#
_cell.length_a   1.000
_cell.length_b   1.000
_cell.length_c   1.000
_cell.angle_alpha   90.00
_cell.angle_beta   90.00
_cell.angle_gamma   90.00
#
_symmetry.space_group_name_H-M   'P 1'
#
loop_
_entity.id
_entity.type
_entity.pdbx_description
1 polymer ?
#
loop_
_entity_poly.entity_id
_entity_poly.type
_entity_poly.pdbx_seq_one_letter_code
_entity_poly.pdbx_strand_id
1 'polypeptide(L)'
;MKKLLSLIFIFSTFHLLAQKSLLLLKTGSSIKPDIEKVARDYYDHFDNIKGEKISESESTIEYQSKIIPAGSLESTITQIKSLHNVYSWQTTLLKTDDYEKAVEKYKQIFHQLNGSNFKIQENQSWKFEGLYDTPDDARSFASSILEPNVSDKVFQRLKIEIALNYNMPNWTVKVMVYEKENDADIRPSEKTGSF
;
A
#
# COMPACT_ATOMS: atom_id res chain seq x y z
N MET A 1 2.08 -41.18 -73.99
CA MET A 1 0.93 -41.40 -73.10
C MET A 1 1.32 -40.98 -71.68
N LYS A 2 0.58 -39.98 -71.16
CA LYS A 2 0.53 -39.35 -69.82
C LYS A 2 1.67 -39.62 -68.82
N LYS A 3 2.52 -38.60 -68.61
CA LYS A 3 3.41 -38.46 -67.44
C LYS A 3 2.55 -38.09 -66.22
N LEU A 4 2.62 -38.89 -65.16
CA LEU A 4 1.97 -38.61 -63.89
C LEU A 4 2.88 -37.69 -63.06
N LEU A 5 2.46 -36.44 -62.88
CA LEU A 5 3.09 -35.47 -61.98
C LEU A 5 2.83 -35.93 -60.54
N SER A 6 3.87 -36.31 -59.79
CA SER A 6 3.75 -36.57 -58.35
C SER A 6 3.99 -35.27 -57.60
N LEU A 7 2.93 -34.75 -56.98
CA LEU A 7 2.93 -33.53 -56.17
C LEU A 7 3.56 -33.84 -54.80
N ILE A 8 4.67 -33.19 -54.46
CA ILE A 8 5.28 -33.26 -53.14
C ILE A 8 4.50 -32.31 -52.21
N PHE A 9 3.68 -32.86 -51.31
CA PHE A 9 3.08 -32.12 -50.21
C PHE A 9 4.09 -32.04 -49.05
N ILE A 10 4.77 -30.91 -48.92
CA ILE A 10 5.60 -30.61 -47.74
C ILE A 10 4.67 -30.05 -46.66
N PHE A 11 4.21 -30.90 -45.74
CA PHE A 11 3.58 -30.46 -44.51
C PHE A 11 4.64 -29.87 -43.57
N SER A 12 4.84 -28.55 -43.66
CA SER A 12 5.59 -27.79 -42.65
C SER A 12 4.67 -27.56 -41.45
N THR A 13 4.78 -28.39 -40.42
CA THR A 13 4.22 -28.11 -39.11
C THR A 13 5.05 -27.02 -38.45
N PHE A 14 4.67 -25.76 -38.65
CA PHE A 14 5.09 -24.67 -37.78
C PHE A 14 4.49 -24.91 -36.39
N HIS A 15 5.25 -25.60 -35.53
CA HIS A 15 5.00 -25.54 -34.10
C HIS A 15 5.39 -24.15 -33.63
N LEU A 16 4.41 -23.25 -33.57
CA LEU A 16 4.47 -22.08 -32.71
C LEU A 16 4.67 -22.59 -31.28
N LEU A 17 5.90 -22.53 -30.80
CA LEU A 17 6.17 -22.51 -29.38
C LEU A 17 5.52 -21.22 -28.85
N ALA A 18 4.26 -21.31 -28.46
CA ALA A 18 3.68 -20.36 -27.54
C ALA A 18 4.44 -20.51 -26.21
N GLN A 19 5.59 -19.82 -26.11
CA GLN A 19 6.17 -19.50 -24.82
C GLN A 19 5.17 -18.58 -24.13
N LYS A 20 4.23 -19.18 -23.37
CA LYS A 20 3.63 -18.47 -22.24
C LYS A 20 4.82 -17.93 -21.46
N SER A 21 4.99 -16.61 -21.41
CA SER A 21 5.90 -16.01 -20.45
C SER A 21 5.43 -16.51 -19.10
N LEU A 22 6.16 -17.45 -18.52
CA LEU A 22 6.06 -17.74 -17.11
C LEU A 22 6.45 -16.43 -16.45
N LEU A 23 5.44 -15.63 -16.10
CA LEU A 23 5.55 -14.62 -15.07
C LEU A 23 6.20 -15.35 -13.92
N LEU A 24 7.50 -15.11 -13.75
CA LEU A 24 8.25 -15.58 -12.61
C LEU A 24 7.51 -15.01 -11.42
N LEU A 25 6.67 -15.84 -10.78
CA LEU A 25 6.03 -15.52 -9.51
C LEU A 25 7.18 -15.31 -8.54
N LYS A 26 7.62 -14.06 -8.45
CA LYS A 26 8.65 -13.61 -7.52
C LYS A 26 8.11 -13.97 -6.15
N THR A 27 8.64 -15.04 -5.59
CA THR A 27 8.36 -15.47 -4.23
C THR A 27 8.62 -14.29 -3.30
N GLY A 28 7.54 -13.84 -2.66
CA GLY A 28 7.45 -12.84 -1.59
C GLY A 28 8.60 -11.82 -1.48
N SER A 29 8.67 -10.84 -2.37
CA SER A 29 9.48 -9.65 -2.05
C SER A 29 8.83 -8.91 -0.88
N SER A 30 9.60 -8.69 0.18
CA SER A 30 9.16 -7.88 1.32
C SER A 30 8.76 -6.48 0.87
N ILE A 31 7.65 -5.97 1.38
CA ILE A 31 7.20 -4.60 1.09
C ILE A 31 7.98 -3.54 1.88
N LYS A 32 8.66 -3.95 2.96
CA LYS A 32 9.37 -3.07 3.89
C LYS A 32 10.30 -2.05 3.20
N PRO A 33 11.16 -2.42 2.22
CA PRO A 33 12.08 -1.44 1.61
C PRO A 33 11.36 -0.27 0.93
N ASP A 34 10.17 -0.50 0.38
CA ASP A 34 9.39 0.55 -0.27
C ASP A 34 8.66 1.40 0.76
N ILE A 35 8.09 0.79 1.81
CA ILE A 35 7.51 1.53 2.93
C ILE A 35 8.58 2.36 3.66
N GLU A 36 9.83 1.89 3.74
CA GLU A 36 10.95 2.65 4.29
C GLU A 36 11.26 3.89 3.44
N LYS A 37 11.26 3.80 2.12
CA LYS A 37 11.41 4.99 1.25
C LYS A 37 10.28 5.99 1.48
N VAL A 38 9.04 5.52 1.64
CA VAL A 38 7.88 6.39 1.90
C VAL A 38 8.00 7.07 3.26
N ALA A 39 8.31 6.31 4.32
CA ALA A 39 8.45 6.83 5.68
C ALA A 39 9.60 7.84 5.80
N ARG A 40 10.68 7.69 5.01
CA ARG A 40 11.76 8.68 4.93
C ARG A 40 11.30 10.01 4.34
N ASP A 41 10.37 9.99 3.39
CA ASP A 41 9.90 11.18 2.69
C ASP A 41 8.76 11.91 3.42
N TYR A 42 8.31 11.36 4.55
CA TYR A 42 7.21 11.90 5.34
C TYR A 42 7.45 13.36 5.78
N TYR A 43 8.64 13.68 6.32
CA TYR A 43 8.95 15.04 6.80
C TYR A 43 9.04 16.08 5.68
N ASP A 44 9.26 15.61 4.45
CA ASP A 44 9.24 16.43 3.24
C ASP A 44 7.86 16.39 2.57
N HIS A 45 6.80 16.04 3.30
CA HIS A 45 5.41 16.00 2.80
C HIS A 45 5.24 15.16 1.52
N PHE A 46 6.03 14.09 1.43
CA PHE A 46 6.14 13.20 0.29
C PHE A 46 6.59 13.88 -1.02
N ASP A 47 7.18 15.09 -0.98
CA ASP A 47 7.51 15.88 -2.16
C ASP A 47 8.45 15.16 -3.15
N ASN A 48 9.39 14.36 -2.64
CA ASN A 48 10.33 13.66 -3.51
C ASN A 48 9.65 12.46 -4.20
N ILE A 49 8.69 11.82 -3.53
CA ILE A 49 7.96 10.66 -4.06
C ILE A 49 6.63 11.01 -4.74
N LYS A 50 6.21 12.28 -4.71
CA LYS A 50 4.99 12.80 -5.35
C LYS A 50 5.16 12.93 -6.86
N GLY A 51 4.24 12.32 -7.59
CA GLY A 51 4.18 12.33 -9.04
C GLY A 51 3.07 13.25 -9.56
N GLU A 52 2.50 12.86 -10.70
CA GLU A 52 1.48 13.63 -11.39
C GLU A 52 0.17 13.70 -10.60
N LYS A 53 -0.57 14.81 -10.73
CA LYS A 53 -1.92 14.95 -10.18
C LYS A 53 -2.87 14.00 -10.90
N ILE A 54 -3.56 13.14 -10.15
CA ILE A 54 -4.59 12.21 -10.67
C ILE A 54 -5.95 12.89 -10.65
N SER A 55 -6.32 13.48 -9.51
CA SER A 55 -7.65 14.01 -9.27
C SER A 55 -7.61 15.19 -8.29
N GLU A 56 -8.68 15.97 -8.28
CA GLU A 56 -8.83 17.10 -7.38
C GLU A 56 -10.30 17.29 -7.04
N SER A 57 -10.61 17.35 -5.74
CA SER A 57 -11.93 17.66 -5.19
C SER A 57 -11.89 19.01 -4.46
N GLU A 58 -13.01 19.43 -3.85
CA GLU A 58 -13.02 20.63 -2.99
C GLU A 58 -12.14 20.47 -1.75
N SER A 59 -12.04 19.25 -1.20
CA SER A 59 -11.34 18.98 0.06
C SER A 59 -9.94 18.38 -0.12
N THR A 60 -9.67 17.72 -1.25
CA THR A 60 -8.44 16.94 -1.44
C THR A 60 -7.83 17.09 -2.82
N ILE A 61 -6.53 16.81 -2.92
CA ILE A 61 -5.82 16.59 -4.19
C ILE A 61 -5.17 15.21 -4.11
N GLU A 62 -5.34 14.39 -5.14
CA GLU A 62 -4.68 13.09 -5.25
C GLU A 62 -3.57 13.13 -6.29
N TYR A 63 -2.44 12.54 -5.94
CA TYR A 63 -1.26 12.42 -6.78
C TYR A 63 -0.88 10.95 -6.93
N GLN A 64 -0.30 10.61 -8.07
CA GLN A 64 0.34 9.32 -8.29
C GLN A 64 1.62 9.28 -7.47
N SER A 65 1.84 8.21 -6.71
CA SER A 65 3.12 7.98 -6.04
C SER A 65 4.15 7.44 -7.03
N LYS A 66 5.39 7.95 -6.98
CA LYS A 66 6.56 7.41 -7.69
C LYS A 66 7.05 6.10 -7.05
N ILE A 67 6.77 5.88 -5.77
CA ILE A 67 7.04 4.61 -5.09
C ILE A 67 5.82 3.71 -5.26
N ILE A 68 6.02 2.59 -5.95
CA ILE A 68 4.99 1.58 -6.23
C ILE A 68 5.56 0.24 -5.74
N PRO A 69 5.15 -0.25 -4.56
CA PRO A 69 5.66 -1.52 -4.05
C PRO A 69 5.35 -2.67 -5.00
N ALA A 70 6.27 -3.63 -5.09
CA ALA A 70 6.12 -4.77 -5.99
C ALA A 70 4.84 -5.56 -5.67
N GLY A 71 4.00 -5.78 -6.69
CA GLY A 71 2.72 -6.49 -6.55
C GLY A 71 1.57 -5.63 -6.00
N SER A 72 1.77 -4.32 -5.80
CA SER A 72 0.66 -3.39 -5.56
C SER A 72 -0.13 -3.13 -6.84
N LEU A 73 -1.40 -2.78 -6.68
CA LEU A 73 -2.32 -2.40 -7.75
C LEU A 73 -2.16 -0.91 -8.10
N GLU A 74 -2.02 -0.07 -7.07
CA GLU A 74 -1.91 1.37 -7.18
C GLU A 74 -1.26 1.93 -5.92
N SER A 75 -0.65 3.12 -6.02
CA SER A 75 -0.12 3.86 -4.87
C SER A 75 -0.36 5.35 -5.09
N THR A 76 -0.92 6.03 -4.10
CA THR A 76 -1.33 7.44 -4.20
C THR A 76 -0.86 8.25 -3.01
N ILE A 77 -0.75 9.56 -3.21
CA ILE A 77 -0.53 10.55 -2.16
C ILE A 77 -1.73 11.47 -2.18
N THR A 78 -2.35 11.66 -1.02
CA THR A 78 -3.49 12.56 -0.84
C THR A 78 -3.05 13.76 -0.04
N GLN A 79 -3.38 14.96 -0.53
CA GLN A 79 -3.28 16.22 0.20
C GLN A 79 -4.65 16.63 0.70
N ILE A 80 -4.76 17.05 1.96
CA ILE A 80 -5.97 17.66 2.51
C ILE A 80 -5.85 19.18 2.36
N LYS A 81 -6.70 19.80 1.54
CA LYS A 81 -6.61 21.24 1.21
C LYS A 81 -6.93 22.16 2.38
N SER A 82 -7.83 21.73 3.27
CA SER A 82 -8.27 22.53 4.41
C SER A 82 -7.25 22.61 5.54
N LEU A 83 -6.19 21.79 5.48
CA LEU A 83 -5.16 21.71 6.51
C LEU A 83 -3.81 22.05 5.92
N HIS A 84 -3.00 22.82 6.64
CA HIS A 84 -1.68 23.20 6.16
C HIS A 84 -0.76 21.98 6.16
N ASN A 85 -0.24 21.64 4.99
CA ASN A 85 0.74 20.57 4.76
C ASN A 85 0.36 19.18 5.29
N VAL A 86 -0.93 18.83 5.30
CA VAL A 86 -1.36 17.49 5.69
C VAL A 86 -1.45 16.58 4.48
N TYR A 87 -0.64 15.53 4.50
CA TYR A 87 -0.58 14.51 3.45
C TYR A 87 -0.64 13.10 4.02
N SER A 88 -1.11 12.17 3.19
CA SER A 88 -1.03 10.74 3.45
C SER A 88 -0.60 10.00 2.19
N TRP A 89 0.25 9.01 2.34
CA TRP A 89 0.56 8.05 1.29
C TRP A 89 -0.24 6.76 1.52
N GLN A 90 -0.69 6.11 0.44
CA GLN A 90 -1.27 4.78 0.52
C GLN A 90 -0.91 3.90 -0.68
N THR A 91 -1.01 2.58 -0.50
CA THR A 91 -0.92 1.59 -1.57
C THR A 91 -1.99 0.51 -1.39
N THR A 92 -2.60 0.07 -2.50
CA THR A 92 -3.52 -1.07 -2.51
C THR A 92 -2.75 -2.31 -2.93
N LEU A 93 -2.66 -3.32 -2.06
CA LEU A 93 -1.86 -4.54 -2.27
C LEU A 93 -2.67 -5.74 -2.72
N LEU A 94 -3.98 -5.70 -2.50
CA LEU A 94 -4.90 -6.74 -2.92
C LEU A 94 -6.30 -6.15 -3.06
N LYS A 95 -7.03 -6.62 -4.07
CA LYS A 95 -8.48 -6.48 -4.21
C LYS A 95 -9.03 -7.84 -4.60
N THR A 96 -10.00 -8.36 -3.85
CA THR A 96 -10.52 -9.72 -4.03
C THR A 96 -11.91 -9.82 -3.42
N ASP A 97 -12.78 -10.68 -3.94
CA ASP A 97 -14.06 -11.04 -3.29
C ASP A 97 -13.89 -12.13 -2.21
N ASP A 98 -12.81 -12.92 -2.30
CA ASP A 98 -12.39 -13.90 -1.31
C ASP A 98 -11.88 -13.26 0.01
N TYR A 99 -12.64 -13.41 1.08
CA TYR A 99 -12.31 -12.93 2.43
C TYR A 99 -11.05 -13.59 3.00
N GLU A 100 -10.91 -14.91 2.89
CA GLU A 100 -9.81 -15.66 3.49
C GLU A 100 -8.47 -15.22 2.90
N LYS A 101 -8.43 -15.04 1.58
CA LYS A 101 -7.27 -14.51 0.88
C LYS A 101 -6.91 -13.09 1.31
N ALA A 102 -7.91 -12.24 1.59
CA ALA A 102 -7.68 -10.90 2.07
C ALA A 102 -7.13 -10.89 3.50
N VAL A 103 -7.65 -11.74 4.39
CA VAL A 103 -7.14 -11.93 5.75
C VAL A 103 -5.71 -12.45 5.75
N GLU A 104 -5.40 -13.44 4.91
CA GLU A 104 -4.04 -13.97 4.76
C GLU A 104 -3.07 -12.87 4.35
N LYS A 105 -3.43 -12.08 3.31
CA LYS A 105 -2.59 -10.98 2.85
C LYS A 105 -2.42 -9.90 3.92
N TYR A 106 -3.49 -9.52 4.61
CA TYR A 106 -3.47 -8.56 5.70
C TYR A 106 -2.49 -9.00 6.81
N LYS A 107 -2.61 -10.24 7.27
CA LYS A 107 -1.73 -10.85 8.27
C LYS A 107 -0.28 -10.90 7.80
N GLN A 108 -0.05 -11.28 6.54
CA GLN A 108 1.28 -11.34 5.95
C GLN A 108 1.96 -9.96 5.99
N ILE A 109 1.26 -8.91 5.59
CA ILE A 109 1.81 -7.55 5.56
C ILE A 109 2.06 -7.02 6.97
N PHE A 110 1.15 -7.26 7.91
CA PHE A 110 1.36 -6.93 9.32
C PHE A 110 2.65 -7.57 9.85
N HIS A 111 2.88 -8.87 9.64
CA HIS A 111 4.09 -9.55 10.12
C HIS A 111 5.37 -9.10 9.42
N GLN A 112 5.30 -8.61 8.18
CA GLN A 112 6.48 -8.04 7.51
C GLN A 112 6.90 -6.70 8.10
N LEU A 113 5.94 -5.90 8.59
CA LEU A 113 6.19 -4.53 9.03
C LEU A 113 6.32 -4.41 10.56
N ASN A 114 5.51 -5.16 11.31
CA ASN A 114 5.51 -5.12 12.76
C ASN A 114 6.83 -5.62 13.35
N GLY A 115 7.42 -4.84 14.26
CA GLY A 115 8.70 -5.11 14.88
C GLY A 115 9.91 -4.86 13.98
N SER A 116 9.73 -4.39 12.75
CA SER A 116 10.82 -4.09 11.83
C SER A 116 11.48 -2.75 12.12
N ASN A 117 12.80 -2.68 11.85
CA ASN A 117 13.57 -1.43 11.92
C ASN A 117 13.57 -0.71 10.57
N PHE A 118 13.16 0.55 10.55
CA PHE A 118 13.11 1.41 9.38
C PHE A 118 14.21 2.46 9.48
N LYS A 119 15.06 2.57 8.46
CA LYS A 119 16.04 3.66 8.36
C LYS A 119 15.32 4.93 7.93
N ILE A 120 15.13 5.86 8.86
CA ILE A 120 14.42 7.12 8.59
C ILE A 120 15.39 8.23 8.17
N GLN A 121 16.60 8.24 8.73
CA GLN A 121 17.70 9.10 8.32
C GLN A 121 19.01 8.30 8.26
N GLU A 122 20.09 8.88 7.73
CA GLU A 122 21.36 8.16 7.50
C GLU A 122 21.87 7.43 8.76
N ASN A 123 21.67 8.00 9.95
CA ASN A 123 22.12 7.44 11.23
C ASN A 123 20.97 7.16 12.21
N GLN A 124 19.72 7.13 11.76
CA GLN A 124 18.56 6.90 12.63
C GLN A 124 17.68 5.78 12.09
N SER A 125 17.53 4.72 12.89
CA SER A 125 16.60 3.62 12.63
C SER A 125 15.56 3.56 13.73
N TRP A 126 14.28 3.49 13.37
CA TRP A 126 13.18 3.38 14.30
C TRP A 126 12.51 2.01 14.15
N LYS A 127 12.22 1.37 15.27
CA LYS A 127 11.42 0.15 15.28
C LYS A 127 9.95 0.54 15.28
N PHE A 128 9.16 -0.02 14.37
CA PHE A 128 7.72 0.21 14.32
C PHE A 128 6.98 -0.98 14.93
N GLU A 129 6.09 -0.73 15.89
CA GLU A 129 5.39 -1.77 16.64
C GLU A 129 3.91 -1.43 16.79
N GLY A 130 3.06 -2.46 16.78
CA GLY A 130 1.63 -2.34 16.99
C GLY A 130 0.98 -3.67 17.31
N LEU A 131 -0.32 -3.62 17.57
CA LEU A 131 -1.12 -4.80 17.85
C LEU A 131 -1.85 -5.26 16.59
N TYR A 132 -1.94 -6.57 16.41
CA TYR A 132 -2.70 -7.16 15.32
C TYR A 132 -4.19 -7.12 15.65
N ASP A 133 -4.96 -6.35 14.88
CA ASP A 133 -6.43 -6.41 14.91
C ASP A 133 -6.88 -7.65 14.15
N THR A 134 -7.47 -8.62 14.86
CA THR A 134 -7.91 -9.87 14.25
C THR A 134 -9.18 -9.63 13.43
N PRO A 135 -9.18 -9.88 12.11
CA PRO A 135 -10.37 -9.72 11.29
C PRO A 135 -11.51 -10.60 11.78
N ASP A 136 -12.71 -10.03 11.75
CA ASP A 136 -13.97 -10.66 12.11
C ASP A 136 -14.94 -10.45 10.95
N ASP A 137 -15.60 -11.50 10.48
CA ASP A 137 -16.49 -11.44 9.32
C ASP A 137 -17.77 -10.61 9.59
N ALA A 138 -18.10 -10.40 10.87
CA ALA A 138 -19.14 -9.49 11.30
C ALA A 138 -18.76 -8.00 11.10
N ARG A 139 -17.48 -7.69 10.91
CA ARG A 139 -16.96 -6.32 10.71
C ARG A 139 -16.51 -6.13 9.27
N SER A 140 -16.90 -5.00 8.67
CA SER A 140 -16.48 -4.65 7.30
C SER A 140 -15.04 -4.12 7.23
N PHE A 141 -14.29 -4.12 8.32
CA PHE A 141 -12.90 -3.65 8.35
C PHE A 141 -12.11 -4.23 9.54
N ALA A 142 -10.78 -4.23 9.39
CA ALA A 142 -9.82 -4.44 10.47
C ALA A 142 -8.59 -3.56 10.21
N SER A 143 -7.99 -2.99 11.26
CA SER A 143 -6.85 -2.08 11.10
C SER A 143 -5.81 -2.25 12.21
N SER A 144 -4.55 -2.37 11.79
CA SER A 144 -3.40 -2.46 12.69
C SER A 144 -2.49 -1.26 12.44
N ILE A 145 -2.38 -0.39 13.43
CA ILE A 145 -1.52 0.80 13.38
C ILE A 145 -0.19 0.47 14.05
N LEU A 146 0.91 0.68 13.33
CA LEU A 146 2.27 0.58 13.83
C LEU A 146 2.80 1.97 14.14
N GLU A 147 3.40 2.08 15.32
CA GLU A 147 3.96 3.33 15.85
C GLU A 147 5.48 3.19 16.05
N PRO A 148 6.25 4.28 15.86
CA PRO A 148 7.68 4.24 16.08
C PRO A 148 7.98 4.22 17.58
N ASN A 149 8.84 3.30 18.00
CA ASN A 149 9.35 3.21 19.36
C ASN A 149 10.46 4.25 19.59
N VAL A 150 10.05 5.51 19.70
CA VAL A 150 10.90 6.70 19.89
C VAL A 150 10.35 7.57 21.01
N SER A 151 11.23 8.27 21.74
CA SER A 151 10.83 9.14 22.86
C SER A 151 10.34 10.52 22.42
N ASP A 152 10.72 10.98 21.22
CA ASP A 152 10.34 12.30 20.71
C ASP A 152 8.88 12.30 20.22
N LYS A 153 8.07 13.19 20.80
CA LYS A 153 6.64 13.33 20.47
C LYS A 153 6.38 13.70 19.01
N VAL A 154 7.26 14.47 18.37
CA VAL A 154 7.09 14.87 16.96
C VAL A 154 7.20 13.62 16.08
N PHE A 155 8.16 12.76 16.37
CA PHE A 155 8.40 11.54 15.61
C PHE A 155 7.35 10.46 15.84
N GLN A 156 6.71 10.46 17.02
CA GLN A 156 5.58 9.57 17.32
C GLN A 156 4.34 9.80 16.45
N ARG A 157 4.26 10.93 15.74
CA ARG A 157 3.12 11.25 14.89
C ARG A 157 3.09 10.47 13.58
N LEU A 158 4.24 9.97 13.11
CA LEU A 158 4.31 9.10 11.94
C LEU A 158 3.66 7.74 12.25
N LYS A 159 2.62 7.38 11.49
CA LYS A 159 1.93 6.09 11.62
C LYS A 159 2.08 5.29 10.33
N ILE A 160 2.24 3.98 10.49
CA ILE A 160 2.14 3.01 9.39
C ILE A 160 0.93 2.13 9.69
N GLU A 161 -0.13 2.26 8.90
CA GLU A 161 -1.35 1.48 9.09
C GLU A 161 -1.47 0.40 8.03
N ILE A 162 -1.80 -0.81 8.46
CA ILE A 162 -2.24 -1.90 7.60
C ILE A 162 -3.75 -1.98 7.78
N ALA A 163 -4.50 -1.89 6.69
CA ALA A 163 -5.95 -1.90 6.71
C ALA A 163 -6.53 -2.98 5.80
N LEU A 164 -7.49 -3.72 6.32
CA LEU A 164 -8.38 -4.61 5.58
C LEU A 164 -9.76 -3.93 5.54
N ASN A 165 -10.30 -3.67 4.34
CA ASN A 165 -11.59 -3.01 4.17
C ASN A 165 -12.47 -3.75 3.19
N TYR A 166 -13.75 -3.94 3.54
CA TYR A 166 -14.77 -4.44 2.65
C TYR A 166 -15.53 -3.29 1.99
N ASN A 167 -15.54 -3.30 0.65
CA ASN A 167 -16.37 -2.46 -0.18
C ASN A 167 -17.06 -3.36 -1.22
N MET A 168 -18.33 -3.68 -0.96
CA MET A 168 -19.12 -4.66 -1.71
C MET A 168 -18.89 -4.58 -3.23
N PRO A 169 -18.50 -5.68 -3.90
CA PRO A 169 -18.33 -7.05 -3.38
C PRO A 169 -16.90 -7.40 -2.93
N ASN A 170 -15.98 -6.44 -2.83
CA ASN A 170 -14.55 -6.72 -2.68
C ASN A 170 -13.98 -6.36 -1.31
N TRP A 171 -13.12 -7.23 -0.80
CA TRP A 171 -12.11 -6.92 0.20
C TRP A 171 -10.88 -6.27 -0.43
N THR A 172 -10.30 -5.32 0.29
CA THR A 172 -9.05 -4.64 -0.09
C THR A 172 -8.07 -4.67 1.07
N VAL A 173 -6.80 -4.90 0.76
CA VAL A 173 -5.69 -4.77 1.72
C VAL A 173 -4.85 -3.58 1.30
N LYS A 174 -4.67 -2.62 2.22
CA LYS A 174 -3.92 -1.40 2.01
C LYS A 174 -2.83 -1.22 3.06
N VAL A 175 -1.78 -0.50 2.70
CA VAL A 175 -0.84 0.10 3.64
C VAL A 175 -0.89 1.62 3.47
N MET A 176 -0.93 2.34 4.58
CA MET A 176 -0.99 3.79 4.62
C MET A 176 0.13 4.33 5.51
N VAL A 177 0.70 5.46 5.12
CA VAL A 177 1.70 6.20 5.89
C VAL A 177 1.22 7.64 6.02
N TYR A 178 1.01 8.09 7.26
CA TYR A 178 0.39 9.39 7.53
C TYR A 178 0.79 9.95 8.89
N GLU A 179 0.43 11.22 9.11
CA GLU A 179 0.56 11.89 10.40
C GLU A 179 -0.73 11.74 11.23
N LYS A 180 -0.58 11.36 12.50
CA LYS A 180 -1.67 11.41 13.49
C LYS A 180 -1.13 12.01 14.79
N GLU A 181 -1.84 12.99 15.34
CA GLU A 181 -1.58 13.42 16.71
C GLU A 181 -1.89 12.27 17.68
N ASN A 182 -1.19 12.24 18.82
CA ASN A 182 -1.45 11.23 19.83
C ASN A 182 -2.84 11.47 20.43
N ASP A 183 -3.66 10.41 20.52
CA ASP A 183 -5.03 10.50 21.03
C ASP A 183 -5.07 11.09 22.46
N ALA A 184 -4.01 10.92 23.26
CA ALA A 184 -3.90 11.51 24.60
C ALA A 184 -3.69 13.05 24.59
N ASP A 185 -3.11 13.58 23.51
CA ASP A 185 -2.90 15.02 23.33
C ASP A 185 -4.14 15.70 22.70
N ILE A 186 -5.09 14.93 22.15
CA ILE A 186 -6.39 15.40 21.67
C ILE A 186 -7.33 15.63 22.86
N ARG A 187 -7.35 16.85 23.40
CA ARG A 187 -8.39 17.25 24.36
C ARG A 187 -9.72 17.40 23.62
N PRO A 188 -10.84 16.85 24.12
CA PRO A 188 -12.14 17.27 23.62
C PRO A 188 -12.25 18.76 23.91
N SER A 189 -12.39 19.58 22.87
CA SER A 189 -12.75 20.98 23.07
C SER A 189 -14.12 20.99 23.73
N GLU A 190 -14.17 21.38 25.00
CA GLU A 190 -15.41 21.85 25.60
C GLU A 190 -15.91 22.95 24.68
N LYS A 191 -16.97 22.68 23.92
CA LYS A 191 -17.77 23.74 23.33
C LYS A 191 -18.49 24.47 24.46
N THR A 192 -17.75 25.31 25.19
CA THR A 192 -18.33 26.45 25.89
C THR A 192 -18.74 27.46 24.83
N GLY A 193 -20.04 27.69 24.70
CA GLY A 193 -20.57 28.63 23.71
C GLY A 193 -22.08 28.66 23.70
N SER A 194 -22.66 29.06 24.82
CA SER A 194 -24.02 29.57 24.96
C SER A 194 -24.37 30.62 23.90
N PHE A 195 -25.52 30.45 23.24
CA PHE A 195 -26.45 31.50 22.83
C PHE A 195 -27.87 30.97 22.96
#